data_AF-A0A9E7MV72-F1
#
_entry.id   AF-A0A9E7MV72-F1
#
_cell.length_a   1.000
_cell.length_b   1.000
_cell.length_c   1.000
_cell.angle_alpha   90.00
_cell.angle_beta   90.00
_cell.angle_gamma   90.00
#
_symmetry.space_group_name_H-M   'P 1'
#
loop_
_entity.id
_entity.type
_entity.pdbx_description
1 polymer ?
#
loop_
_entity_poly.entity_id
_entity_poly.type
_entity_poly.pdbx_seq_one_letter_code
_entity_poly.pdbx_strand_id
1 'polypeptide(L)'
;MKRAVILTLLLLAAPLVSACYSPMDSLAVEVHLNKPGISYDLTPLENAKNVIIDNGNIIYRSHYDERVGVILKEVNSSLWVRIQIPAKGFNSSYAYTSFKTPLLISNESLERIKALGWEVEEHTFRKGSLFVQISPAKGSECKSDSDCAAGGCSGEVCTTREAAKEIVTPCVYREWYNCLRLTSCGCYNGLCTWKPNPDFEKCLREHSIDPSKVIKFPLAEVYIADYGKEKPSEGDIAELKALFEELGISCSFEEIEFKTQTTNAPVGAVDPYSFDFKEALQVELGWLRENGIIKISDEDIEAIVEVAEKGKAGHNSHIGWYKKGGVYMWVPYDESDNPALLRCVGEPFELKLPEGKVELPQSTPQNEGICGPGLILGLLLMARIFRK
;
A
#
# COMPACT_ATOMS: atom_id res chain seq x y z
N MET A 1 -50.98 12.78 -32.15
CA MET A 1 -50.46 11.62 -31.39
C MET A 1 -49.24 10.99 -32.09
N LYS A 2 -48.11 11.70 -32.21
CA LYS A 2 -46.92 11.20 -32.94
C LYS A 2 -45.57 11.69 -32.37
N ARG A 3 -45.50 12.12 -31.11
CA ARG A 3 -44.25 12.66 -30.53
C ARG A 3 -43.91 12.20 -29.10
N ALA A 4 -44.56 11.14 -28.60
CA ALA A 4 -44.35 10.69 -27.22
C ALA A 4 -43.77 9.26 -27.07
N VAL A 5 -43.37 8.60 -28.17
CA VAL A 5 -42.93 7.18 -28.14
C VAL A 5 -41.43 6.99 -28.41
N ILE A 6 -40.67 8.06 -28.70
CA ILE A 6 -39.27 7.92 -29.13
C ILE A 6 -38.24 8.16 -28.00
N LEU A 7 -38.65 8.65 -26.82
CA LEU A 7 -37.69 8.90 -25.72
C LEU A 7 -37.56 7.77 -24.68
N THR A 8 -38.46 6.78 -24.68
CA THR A 8 -38.48 5.74 -23.65
C THR A 8 -37.75 4.45 -24.04
N LEU A 9 -37.30 4.33 -25.30
CA LEU A 9 -36.55 3.15 -25.77
C LEU A 9 -35.01 3.31 -25.72
N LEU A 10 -34.50 4.52 -25.42
CA LEU A 10 -33.06 4.81 -25.39
C LEU A 10 -32.41 4.65 -24.01
N LEU A 11 -33.17 4.30 -22.97
CA LEU A 11 -32.69 4.06 -21.60
C LEU A 11 -32.54 2.57 -21.24
N LEU A 12 -32.92 1.65 -22.14
CA LEU A 12 -32.87 0.19 -21.91
C LEU A 12 -31.67 -0.51 -22.55
N ALA A 13 -30.74 0.25 -23.15
CA ALA A 13 -29.56 -0.29 -23.83
C ALA A 13 -28.26 0.38 -23.39
N ALA A 14 -28.19 0.91 -22.17
CA ALA A 14 -26.90 1.11 -21.53
C ALA A 14 -26.53 -0.23 -20.89
N PRO A 15 -25.49 -0.96 -21.37
CA PRO A 15 -24.91 -2.00 -20.56
C PRO A 15 -24.45 -1.30 -19.28
N LEU A 16 -25.09 -1.63 -18.16
CA LEU A 16 -24.56 -1.37 -16.83
C LEU A 16 -23.30 -2.25 -16.71
N VAL A 17 -22.21 -1.82 -17.34
CA VAL A 17 -20.88 -2.28 -16.96
C VAL A 17 -20.65 -1.65 -15.60
N SER A 18 -21.21 -2.29 -14.58
CA SER A 18 -20.89 -1.99 -13.20
C SER A 18 -19.45 -2.42 -13.02
N ALA A 19 -18.50 -1.51 -13.25
CA ALA A 19 -17.15 -1.70 -12.76
C ALA A 19 -17.28 -1.87 -11.23
N CYS A 20 -16.69 -2.93 -10.70
CA CYS A 20 -16.64 -3.24 -9.27
C CYS A 20 -15.20 -3.60 -8.92
N TYR A 21 -14.81 -3.39 -7.67
CA TYR A 21 -13.52 -3.85 -7.15
C TYR A 21 -13.46 -5.38 -7.22
N SER A 22 -12.37 -5.95 -7.72
CA SER A 22 -12.17 -7.40 -7.71
C SER A 22 -11.35 -7.80 -6.49
N PRO A 23 -11.72 -8.87 -5.75
CA PRO A 23 -10.85 -9.39 -4.69
C PRO A 23 -9.42 -9.68 -5.16
N MET A 24 -9.24 -10.02 -6.45
CA MET A 24 -7.96 -10.28 -7.10
C MET A 24 -7.04 -9.05 -7.19
N ASP A 25 -7.57 -7.84 -7.03
CA ASP A 25 -6.79 -6.60 -7.03
C ASP A 25 -5.79 -6.59 -5.87
N SER A 26 -6.13 -7.22 -4.73
CA SER A 26 -5.20 -7.40 -3.59
C SER A 26 -3.96 -8.26 -3.90
N LEU A 27 -3.94 -8.94 -5.05
CA LEU A 27 -2.84 -9.78 -5.54
C LEU A 27 -2.17 -9.18 -6.79
N ALA A 28 -2.36 -7.89 -7.04
CA ALA A 28 -1.90 -7.24 -8.26
C ALA A 28 -1.37 -5.83 -8.04
N VAL A 29 -0.64 -5.36 -9.05
CA VAL A 29 -0.36 -3.95 -9.32
C VAL A 29 -0.71 -3.68 -10.78
N GLU A 30 -1.30 -2.53 -11.08
CA GLU A 30 -1.80 -2.19 -12.42
C GLU A 30 -1.49 -0.75 -12.76
N VAL A 31 -0.97 -0.54 -13.97
CA VAL A 31 -0.58 0.77 -14.49
C VAL A 31 -1.36 1.06 -15.76
N HIS A 32 -2.01 2.21 -15.79
CA HIS A 32 -2.66 2.80 -16.95
C HIS A 32 -1.72 3.81 -17.61
N LEU A 33 -1.13 3.45 -18.74
CA LEU A 33 -0.16 4.27 -19.47
C LEU A 33 -0.87 5.38 -20.29
N ASN A 34 -1.42 6.37 -19.59
CA ASN A 34 -2.25 7.46 -20.16
C ASN A 34 -1.55 8.83 -20.26
N LYS A 35 -0.26 8.92 -19.92
CA LYS A 35 0.50 10.16 -20.08
C LYS A 35 0.62 10.53 -21.56
N PRO A 36 0.29 11.78 -21.96
CA PRO A 36 0.43 12.21 -23.35
C PRO A 36 1.84 12.00 -23.89
N GLY A 37 1.96 11.42 -25.08
CA GLY A 37 3.23 11.11 -25.72
C GLY A 37 3.71 9.66 -25.55
N ILE A 38 3.10 8.88 -24.66
CA ILE A 38 3.31 7.43 -24.60
C ILE A 38 2.54 6.77 -25.75
N SER A 39 3.20 5.83 -26.43
CA SER A 39 2.61 5.00 -27.50
C SER A 39 3.05 3.55 -27.34
N TYR A 40 2.29 2.62 -27.90
CA TYR A 40 2.59 1.19 -27.85
C TYR A 40 2.25 0.49 -29.17
N ASP A 41 2.84 -0.70 -29.38
CA ASP A 41 2.58 -1.60 -30.50
C ASP A 41 2.55 -3.05 -29.97
N LEU A 42 1.37 -3.67 -29.95
CA LEU A 42 1.16 -5.03 -29.44
C LEU A 42 1.35 -6.12 -30.51
N THR A 43 1.48 -5.76 -31.78
CA THR A 43 1.62 -6.73 -32.89
C THR A 43 2.75 -7.76 -32.68
N PRO A 44 3.91 -7.41 -32.08
CA PRO A 44 4.93 -8.41 -31.76
C PRO A 44 4.45 -9.52 -30.81
N LEU A 45 3.56 -9.19 -29.87
CA LEU A 45 3.02 -10.13 -28.89
C LEU A 45 1.86 -10.96 -29.43
N GLU A 46 1.06 -10.41 -30.35
CA GLU A 46 -0.04 -11.14 -30.99
C GLU A 46 0.43 -12.38 -31.76
N ASN A 47 1.69 -12.37 -32.22
CA ASN A 47 2.30 -13.46 -32.98
C ASN A 47 3.36 -14.23 -32.18
N ALA A 48 3.55 -13.90 -30.90
CA ALA A 48 4.54 -14.52 -30.05
C ALA A 48 4.09 -15.92 -29.57
N LYS A 49 5.05 -16.79 -29.27
CA LYS A 49 4.75 -18.05 -28.56
C LYS A 49 4.70 -17.81 -27.06
N ASN A 50 4.02 -18.73 -26.37
CA ASN A 50 3.83 -18.69 -24.92
C ASN A 50 3.11 -17.42 -24.45
N VAL A 51 2.16 -16.97 -25.26
CA VAL A 51 1.25 -15.87 -24.99
C VAL A 51 -0.17 -16.39 -25.16
N ILE A 52 -1.06 -16.03 -24.23
CA ILE A 52 -2.49 -16.32 -24.31
C ILE A 52 -3.20 -15.03 -24.69
N ILE A 53 -4.02 -15.07 -25.75
CA ILE A 53 -4.90 -13.97 -26.12
C ILE A 53 -6.32 -14.37 -25.75
N ASP A 54 -6.92 -13.66 -24.80
CA ASP A 54 -8.30 -13.91 -24.34
C ASP A 54 -9.05 -12.61 -24.15
N ASN A 55 -10.18 -12.45 -24.86
CA ASN A 55 -11.07 -11.28 -24.77
C ASN A 55 -10.34 -9.93 -24.93
N GLY A 56 -9.35 -9.86 -25.83
CA GLY A 56 -8.53 -8.66 -26.05
C GLY A 56 -7.44 -8.42 -25.01
N ASN A 57 -7.27 -9.32 -24.04
CA ASN A 57 -6.12 -9.32 -23.14
C ASN A 57 -4.99 -10.17 -23.71
N ILE A 58 -3.76 -9.70 -23.56
CA ILE A 58 -2.54 -10.46 -23.85
C ILE A 58 -1.93 -10.88 -22.52
N ILE A 59 -1.82 -12.19 -22.30
CA ILE A 59 -1.39 -12.76 -21.02
C ILE A 59 -0.10 -13.56 -21.23
N TYR A 60 0.92 -13.26 -20.44
CA TYR A 60 2.17 -14.00 -20.43
C TYR A 60 2.74 -14.18 -19.02
N ARG A 61 3.75 -15.04 -18.86
CA ARG A 61 4.45 -15.20 -17.58
C ARG A 61 5.41 -14.04 -17.35
N SER A 62 5.41 -13.51 -16.13
CA SER A 62 6.36 -12.48 -15.74
C SER A 62 7.81 -12.94 -15.94
N HIS A 63 8.63 -12.01 -16.42
CA HIS A 63 10.07 -12.14 -16.54
C HIS A 63 10.78 -12.07 -15.18
N TYR A 64 10.12 -11.52 -14.15
CA TYR A 64 10.60 -11.46 -12.77
C TYR A 64 10.36 -12.77 -11.98
N ASP A 65 9.11 -13.28 -11.97
CA ASP A 65 8.76 -14.56 -11.34
C ASP A 65 7.81 -15.35 -12.26
N GLU A 66 8.24 -16.53 -12.70
CA GLU A 66 7.47 -17.34 -13.66
C GLU A 66 6.09 -17.77 -13.14
N ARG A 67 5.85 -17.74 -11.81
CA ARG A 67 4.56 -18.08 -11.19
C ARG A 67 3.54 -16.94 -11.26
N VAL A 68 3.97 -15.77 -11.72
CA VAL A 68 3.16 -14.55 -11.82
C VAL A 68 2.83 -14.26 -13.29
N GLY A 69 1.63 -13.72 -13.53
CA GLY A 69 1.19 -13.35 -14.87
C GLY A 69 1.28 -11.86 -15.12
N VAL A 70 1.54 -11.48 -16.36
CA VAL A 70 1.39 -10.11 -16.87
C VAL A 70 0.21 -10.10 -17.82
N ILE A 71 -0.68 -9.14 -17.64
CA ILE A 71 -1.88 -8.95 -18.44
C ILE A 71 -1.78 -7.57 -19.09
N LEU A 72 -1.75 -7.53 -20.41
CA LEU A 72 -1.85 -6.30 -21.18
C LEU A 72 -3.26 -6.14 -21.74
N LYS A 73 -3.81 -4.94 -21.62
CA LYS A 73 -5.14 -4.64 -22.12
C LYS A 73 -5.21 -3.23 -22.70
N GLU A 74 -5.74 -3.10 -23.91
CA GLU A 74 -6.06 -1.80 -24.48
C GLU A 74 -7.41 -1.29 -23.97
N VAL A 75 -7.43 -0.06 -23.46
CA VAL A 75 -8.66 0.63 -23.03
C VAL A 75 -8.58 2.08 -23.48
N ASN A 76 -9.54 2.54 -24.29
CA ASN A 76 -9.61 3.93 -24.78
C ASN A 76 -8.28 4.41 -25.41
N SER A 77 -7.66 3.57 -26.25
CA SER A 77 -6.38 3.86 -26.92
C SER A 77 -5.20 4.10 -25.97
N SER A 78 -5.29 3.59 -24.74
CA SER A 78 -4.22 3.57 -23.75
C SER A 78 -3.97 2.14 -23.28
N LEU A 79 -2.71 1.81 -22.99
CA LEU A 79 -2.33 0.47 -22.57
C LEU A 79 -2.39 0.36 -21.05
N TRP A 80 -3.03 -0.70 -20.56
CA TRP A 80 -3.00 -1.13 -19.18
C TRP A 80 -2.02 -2.29 -19.05
N VAL A 81 -1.12 -2.20 -18.08
CA VAL A 81 -0.14 -3.24 -17.74
C VAL A 81 -0.43 -3.69 -16.33
N ARG A 82 -0.84 -4.95 -16.16
CA ARG A 82 -1.17 -5.52 -14.84
C ARG A 82 -0.28 -6.71 -14.54
N ILE A 83 0.41 -6.66 -13.41
CA ILE A 83 1.10 -7.82 -12.83
C ILE A 83 0.13 -8.46 -11.84
N GLN A 84 -0.18 -9.73 -12.04
CA GLN A 84 -1.18 -10.46 -11.28
C GLN A 84 -0.58 -11.77 -10.75
N ILE A 85 -0.54 -11.90 -9.42
CA ILE A 85 -0.29 -13.19 -8.77
C ILE A 85 -1.57 -14.04 -8.93
N PRO A 86 -1.51 -15.24 -9.54
CA PRO A 86 -2.64 -16.15 -9.61
C PRO A 86 -3.11 -16.57 -8.20
N ALA A 87 -4.42 -16.70 -8.00
CA ALA A 87 -4.95 -17.24 -6.76
C ALA A 87 -4.95 -18.77 -6.79
N LYS A 88 -4.42 -19.41 -5.73
CA LYS A 88 -4.50 -20.87 -5.53
C LYS A 88 -5.74 -21.29 -4.72
N GLY A 89 -6.44 -20.32 -4.13
CA GLY A 89 -7.64 -20.54 -3.32
C GLY A 89 -8.16 -19.22 -2.74
N PHE A 90 -9.29 -19.28 -2.04
CA PHE A 90 -9.98 -18.11 -1.48
C PHE A 90 -10.16 -18.17 0.05
N ASN A 91 -9.53 -19.15 0.71
CA ASN A 91 -9.59 -19.29 2.16
C ASN A 91 -8.28 -18.75 2.75
N SER A 92 -8.23 -17.44 2.99
CA SER A 92 -7.06 -16.78 3.57
C SER A 92 -7.20 -16.70 5.08
N SER A 93 -6.22 -17.26 5.79
CA SER A 93 -6.12 -17.17 7.25
C SER A 93 -5.27 -15.98 7.66
N TYR A 94 -5.63 -15.36 8.76
CA TYR A 94 -4.82 -14.32 9.39
C TYR A 94 -4.87 -14.47 10.92
N ALA A 95 -3.76 -14.13 11.57
CA ALA A 95 -3.69 -14.06 13.02
C ALA A 95 -4.08 -12.66 13.46
N TYR A 96 -4.82 -12.53 14.57
CA TYR A 96 -5.17 -11.23 15.10
C TYR A 96 -5.28 -11.25 16.62
N THR A 97 -5.15 -10.07 17.21
CA THR A 97 -5.45 -9.83 18.61
C THR A 97 -5.93 -8.41 18.81
N SER A 98 -6.53 -8.15 19.96
CA SER A 98 -6.98 -6.82 20.33
C SER A 98 -6.98 -6.68 21.84
N PHE A 99 -6.48 -5.56 22.33
CA PHE A 99 -6.45 -5.25 23.75
C PHE A 99 -6.55 -3.73 23.96
N LYS A 100 -6.81 -3.32 25.20
CA LYS A 100 -6.86 -1.91 25.57
C LYS A 100 -5.68 -1.57 26.45
N THR A 101 -4.99 -0.48 26.13
CA THR A 101 -3.86 0.01 26.92
C THR A 101 -3.88 1.53 26.97
N PRO A 102 -3.46 2.17 28.09
CA PRO A 102 -3.22 3.60 28.10
C PRO A 102 -2.11 3.93 27.10
N LEU A 103 -2.39 4.81 26.13
CA LEU A 103 -1.43 5.10 25.07
C LEU A 103 -1.44 6.58 24.69
N LEU A 104 -0.24 7.10 24.44
CA LEU A 104 0.02 8.42 23.89
C LEU A 104 0.92 8.27 22.66
N ILE A 105 0.44 8.73 21.51
CA ILE A 105 1.26 8.77 20.30
C ILE A 105 1.81 10.19 20.13
N SER A 106 3.14 10.31 20.15
CA SER A 106 3.83 11.57 19.88
C SER A 106 4.31 11.62 18.43
N ASN A 107 4.45 12.82 17.86
CA ASN A 107 5.02 12.98 16.52
C ASN A 107 6.45 12.41 16.45
N GLU A 108 7.22 12.51 17.53
CA GLU A 108 8.57 11.94 17.60
C GLU A 108 8.54 10.42 17.49
N SER A 109 7.62 9.75 18.19
CA SER A 109 7.40 8.31 18.07
C SER A 109 7.03 7.93 16.63
N LEU A 110 6.16 8.70 15.97
CA LEU A 110 5.79 8.42 14.57
C LEU A 110 7.00 8.47 13.62
N GLU A 111 7.89 9.44 13.79
CA GLU A 111 9.11 9.53 12.96
C GLU A 111 10.09 8.38 13.23
N ARG A 112 10.26 7.98 14.49
CA ARG A 112 11.09 6.80 14.84
C ARG A 112 10.49 5.50 14.27
N ILE A 113 9.17 5.35 14.31
CA ILE A 113 8.46 4.19 13.72
C ILE A 113 8.64 4.14 12.20
N LYS A 114 8.55 5.28 11.49
CA LYS A 114 8.87 5.35 10.06
C LYS A 114 10.31 4.93 9.77
N ALA A 115 11.27 5.36 10.61
CA ALA A 115 12.68 4.96 10.47
C ALA A 115 12.91 3.45 10.67
N LEU A 116 12.03 2.76 11.39
CA LEU A 116 12.00 1.30 11.48
C LEU A 116 11.42 0.61 10.23
N GLY A 117 11.01 1.37 9.21
CA GLY A 117 10.44 0.87 7.96
C GLY A 117 8.95 0.55 8.03
N TRP A 118 8.22 1.11 9.00
CA TRP A 118 6.76 1.04 9.04
C TRP A 118 6.16 2.16 8.19
N GLU A 119 5.19 1.82 7.36
CA GLU A 119 4.29 2.78 6.75
C GLU A 119 3.32 3.28 7.81
N VAL A 120 3.14 4.60 7.90
CA VAL A 120 2.34 5.25 8.94
C VAL A 120 1.31 6.17 8.30
N GLU A 121 0.03 5.85 8.52
CA GLU A 121 -1.10 6.67 8.11
C GLU A 121 -2.03 6.90 9.31
N GLU A 122 -2.02 8.13 9.84
CA GLU A 122 -2.72 8.51 11.08
C GLU A 122 -2.33 7.61 12.27
N HIS A 123 -3.20 6.66 12.64
CA HIS A 123 -3.02 5.71 13.75
C HIS A 123 -2.92 4.27 13.24
N THR A 124 -2.60 4.11 11.96
CA THR A 124 -2.44 2.83 11.27
C THR A 124 -0.98 2.64 10.89
N PHE A 125 -0.45 1.48 11.22
CA PHE A 125 0.93 1.08 10.98
C PHE A 125 0.95 -0.19 10.15
N ARG A 126 1.69 -0.20 9.04
CA ARG A 126 1.82 -1.35 8.14
C ARG A 126 3.28 -1.69 7.89
N LYS A 127 3.60 -3.00 7.89
CA LYS A 127 4.92 -3.51 7.50
C LYS A 127 4.79 -4.96 7.03
N GLY A 128 4.98 -5.21 5.74
CA GLY A 128 4.78 -6.54 5.17
C GLY A 128 3.35 -7.07 5.44
N SER A 129 3.24 -8.23 6.09
CA SER A 129 1.95 -8.82 6.47
C SER A 129 1.33 -8.24 7.74
N LEU A 130 2.07 -7.41 8.49
CA LEU A 130 1.63 -6.83 9.75
C LEU A 130 0.81 -5.57 9.55
N PHE A 131 -0.27 -5.50 10.32
CA PHE A 131 -1.17 -4.36 10.42
C PHE A 131 -1.45 -4.08 11.89
N VAL A 132 -1.18 -2.86 12.33
CA VAL A 132 -1.54 -2.39 13.66
C VAL A 132 -2.40 -1.15 13.52
N GLN A 133 -3.58 -1.18 14.12
CA GLN A 133 -4.47 -0.03 14.18
C GLN A 133 -4.72 0.35 15.62
N ILE A 134 -4.55 1.63 15.90
CA ILE A 134 -4.77 2.19 17.22
C ILE A 134 -6.00 3.08 17.16
N SER A 135 -7.00 2.77 17.99
CA SER A 135 -8.24 3.52 18.12
C SER A 135 -8.28 4.18 19.50
N PRO A 136 -7.87 5.46 19.63
CA PRO A 136 -7.91 6.14 20.92
C PRO A 136 -9.36 6.27 21.41
N ALA A 137 -9.67 5.77 22.60
CA ALA A 137 -10.96 6.04 23.19
C ALA A 137 -10.99 7.49 23.65
N LYS A 138 -11.98 8.26 23.20
CA LYS A 138 -12.17 9.62 23.70
C LYS A 138 -12.71 9.55 25.13
N GLY A 139 -12.04 10.23 26.07
CA GLY A 139 -12.59 10.44 27.40
C GLY A 139 -13.88 11.27 27.36
N SER A 140 -14.70 11.15 28.41
CA SER A 140 -15.96 11.88 28.54
C SER A 140 -15.97 12.86 29.73
N GLU A 141 -14.85 13.02 30.44
CA GLU A 141 -14.74 13.90 31.61
C GLU A 141 -14.81 15.39 31.22
N CYS A 142 -14.28 15.76 30.04
CA CYS A 142 -14.14 17.16 29.64
C CYS A 142 -14.24 17.40 28.14
N LYS A 143 -14.54 18.65 27.76
CA LYS A 143 -14.43 19.18 26.39
C LYS A 143 -13.34 20.24 26.26
N SER A 144 -13.02 20.91 27.35
CA SER A 144 -12.09 22.03 27.41
C SER A 144 -11.40 22.11 28.78
N ASP A 145 -10.28 22.83 28.86
CA ASP A 145 -9.55 22.99 30.12
C ASP A 145 -10.39 23.58 31.25
N SER A 146 -11.39 24.40 30.93
CA SER A 146 -12.29 24.96 31.94
C SER A 146 -13.14 23.90 32.63
N ASP A 147 -13.32 22.71 32.05
CA ASP A 147 -14.08 21.63 32.68
C ASP A 147 -13.26 20.89 33.75
N CYS A 148 -11.96 21.18 33.85
CA CYS A 148 -11.03 20.55 34.77
C CYS A 148 -10.56 21.52 35.85
N ALA A 149 -10.23 20.98 37.03
CA ALA A 149 -9.62 21.73 38.11
C ALA A 149 -8.71 20.84 38.97
N ALA A 150 -7.69 21.46 39.54
CA ALA A 150 -6.89 20.83 40.59
C ALA A 150 -7.67 20.83 41.90
N GLY A 151 -7.69 19.70 42.59
CA GLY A 151 -8.30 19.48 43.89
C GLY A 151 -7.39 18.63 44.79
N GLY A 152 -7.88 18.28 45.96
CA GLY A 152 -7.07 17.63 47.01
C GLY A 152 -6.39 18.67 47.91
N CYS A 153 -5.94 18.23 49.09
CA CYS A 153 -5.44 19.14 50.12
C CYS A 153 -4.15 19.88 49.71
N SER A 154 -3.33 19.30 48.84
CA SER A 154 -2.13 19.93 48.27
C SER A 154 -2.30 20.35 46.81
N GLY A 155 -3.53 20.29 46.27
CA GLY A 155 -3.80 20.52 44.85
C GLY A 155 -3.21 19.44 43.92
N GLU A 156 -3.02 18.23 44.44
CA GLU A 156 -2.30 17.15 43.78
C GLU A 156 -3.15 16.34 42.78
N VAL A 157 -4.47 16.48 42.82
CA VAL A 157 -5.39 15.71 41.97
C VAL A 157 -5.96 16.58 40.87
N CYS A 158 -5.71 16.23 39.60
CA CYS A 158 -6.44 16.82 38.48
C CYS A 158 -7.69 15.98 38.17
N THR A 159 -8.85 16.62 38.20
CA THR A 159 -10.15 15.98 37.96
C THR A 159 -11.15 16.98 37.39
N THR A 160 -12.40 16.57 37.18
CA THR A 160 -13.46 17.49 36.74
C THR A 160 -13.67 18.60 37.76
N ARG A 161 -14.08 19.77 37.30
CA ARG A 161 -14.28 20.95 38.14
C ARG A 161 -15.27 20.69 39.28
N GLU A 162 -16.28 19.86 39.04
CA GLU A 162 -17.27 19.46 40.02
C GLU A 162 -16.64 18.56 41.08
N ALA A 163 -15.94 17.50 40.67
CA ALA A 163 -15.30 16.56 41.59
C ALA A 163 -14.17 17.21 42.42
N ALA A 164 -13.46 18.19 41.85
CA ALA A 164 -12.39 18.89 42.54
C ALA A 164 -12.86 19.65 43.79
N LYS A 165 -14.15 20.03 43.87
CA LYS A 165 -14.75 20.70 45.03
C LYS A 165 -15.06 19.75 46.18
N GLU A 166 -15.28 18.48 45.87
CA GLU A 166 -15.75 17.46 46.81
C GLU A 166 -14.65 16.48 47.22
N ILE A 167 -13.56 16.42 46.47
CA ILE A 167 -12.48 15.48 46.71
C ILE A 167 -11.73 15.81 48.00
N VAL A 168 -11.62 14.81 48.88
CA VAL A 168 -10.86 14.88 50.12
C VAL A 168 -9.70 13.89 50.05
N THR A 169 -8.48 14.41 50.13
CA THR A 169 -7.25 13.61 50.21
C THR A 169 -6.58 13.83 51.57
N PRO A 170 -5.74 12.89 52.05
CA PRO A 170 -4.90 13.16 53.20
C PRO A 170 -4.04 14.40 52.96
N CYS A 171 -3.98 15.31 53.94
CA CYS A 171 -3.14 16.51 53.89
C CYS A 171 -1.65 16.17 54.10
N VAL A 172 -1.10 15.37 53.19
CA VAL A 172 0.29 14.95 53.16
C VAL A 172 0.94 15.55 51.92
N TYR A 173 1.93 16.39 52.14
CA TYR A 173 2.75 16.92 51.07
C TYR A 173 3.87 15.94 50.71
N ARG A 174 4.01 15.61 49.43
CA ARG A 174 5.12 14.79 48.91
C ARG A 174 6.02 15.68 48.07
N GLU A 175 7.34 15.48 48.14
CA GLU A 175 8.31 16.32 47.44
C GLU A 175 8.06 16.39 45.93
N TRP A 176 7.64 15.26 45.32
CA TRP A 176 7.34 15.20 43.89
C TRP A 176 6.18 16.11 43.46
N TYR A 177 5.32 16.57 44.38
CA TYR A 177 4.26 17.53 44.05
C TYR A 177 4.81 18.85 43.50
N ASN A 178 6.08 19.18 43.74
CA ASN A 178 6.75 20.31 43.08
C ASN A 178 6.75 20.20 41.55
N CYS A 179 6.77 18.98 41.01
CA CYS A 179 6.68 18.72 39.57
C CYS A 179 5.37 19.26 38.98
N LEU A 180 4.28 19.33 39.76
CA LEU A 180 2.98 19.83 39.28
C LEU A 180 3.04 21.30 38.83
N ARG A 181 4.05 22.06 39.26
CA ARG A 181 4.29 23.44 38.82
C ARG A 181 4.81 23.53 37.38
N LEU A 182 5.31 22.42 36.83
CA LEU A 182 5.80 22.28 35.46
C LEU A 182 4.66 21.91 34.49
N THR A 183 3.43 21.76 34.98
CA THR A 183 2.28 21.37 34.17
C THR A 183 1.03 22.14 34.61
N SER A 184 -0.08 21.90 33.92
CA SER A 184 -1.40 22.44 34.24
C SER A 184 -2.42 21.32 34.24
N CYS A 185 -3.36 21.36 35.20
CA CYS A 185 -4.55 20.52 35.15
C CYS A 185 -5.47 21.04 34.05
N GLY A 186 -5.83 20.19 33.09
CA GLY A 186 -6.65 20.57 31.97
C GLY A 186 -7.24 19.38 31.23
N CYS A 187 -7.97 19.67 30.16
CA CYS A 187 -8.58 18.65 29.34
C CYS A 187 -7.57 18.11 28.35
N TYR A 188 -7.40 16.79 28.36
CA TYR A 188 -6.51 16.10 27.45
C TYR A 188 -7.21 14.87 26.90
N ASN A 189 -7.52 14.88 25.60
CA ASN A 189 -8.28 13.81 24.92
C ASN A 189 -9.58 13.39 25.64
N GLY A 190 -10.27 14.36 26.24
CA GLY A 190 -11.55 14.15 26.94
C GLY A 190 -11.41 13.68 28.39
N LEU A 191 -10.20 13.62 28.94
CA LEU A 191 -9.94 13.36 30.36
C LEU A 191 -9.38 14.60 31.06
N CYS A 192 -9.78 14.83 32.31
CA CYS A 192 -9.15 15.81 33.16
C CYS A 192 -7.90 15.19 33.78
N THR A 193 -6.74 15.68 33.36
CA THR A 193 -5.43 15.16 33.73
C THR A 193 -4.37 16.26 33.79
N TRP A 194 -3.26 15.96 34.46
CA TRP A 194 -2.06 16.79 34.38
C TRP A 194 -1.48 16.68 32.98
N LYS A 195 -1.41 17.79 32.23
CA LYS A 195 -1.00 17.75 30.82
C LYS A 195 0.44 17.25 30.68
N PRO A 196 0.69 16.21 29.88
CA PRO A 196 2.03 15.68 29.68
C PRO A 196 2.92 16.74 29.01
N ASN A 197 4.16 16.85 29.49
CA ASN A 197 5.24 17.58 28.84
C ASN A 197 6.60 17.04 29.31
N PRO A 198 7.68 17.21 28.51
CA PRO A 198 8.97 16.60 28.81
C PRO A 198 9.55 16.96 30.18
N ASP A 199 9.45 18.23 30.60
CA ASP A 199 10.00 18.69 31.88
C ASP A 199 9.24 18.09 33.07
N PHE A 200 7.91 18.03 32.96
CA PHE A 200 7.06 17.42 33.97
C PHE A 200 7.32 15.91 34.12
N GLU A 201 7.35 15.17 33.01
CA GLU A 201 7.61 13.73 33.02
C GLU A 201 9.01 13.39 33.55
N LYS A 202 10.02 14.19 33.16
CA LYS A 202 11.38 14.06 33.68
C LYS A 202 11.41 14.25 35.20
N CYS A 203 10.77 15.30 35.70
CA CYS A 203 10.68 15.57 37.14
C CYS A 203 10.03 14.41 37.92
N LEU A 204 8.94 13.83 37.39
CA LEU A 204 8.31 12.66 38.02
C LEU A 204 9.29 11.49 38.13
N ARG A 205 10.02 11.19 37.04
CA ARG A 205 11.01 10.10 37.01
C ARG A 205 12.18 10.34 37.97
N GLU A 206 12.66 11.58 38.10
CA GLU A 206 13.70 11.96 39.08
C GLU A 206 13.27 11.66 40.52
N HIS A 207 11.97 11.77 40.81
CA HIS A 207 11.38 11.38 42.10
C HIS A 207 10.93 9.91 42.16
N SER A 208 11.35 9.05 41.22
CA SER A 208 10.94 7.64 41.13
C SER A 208 9.42 7.44 41.01
N ILE A 209 8.71 8.43 40.45
CA ILE A 209 7.29 8.35 40.13
C ILE A 209 7.13 8.01 38.65
N ASP A 210 6.38 6.95 38.39
CA ASP A 210 5.97 6.59 37.04
C ASP A 210 4.94 7.61 36.50
N PRO A 211 5.21 8.32 35.40
CA PRO A 211 4.29 9.30 34.83
C PRO A 211 2.89 8.75 34.56
N SER A 212 2.75 7.47 34.21
CA SER A 212 1.46 6.82 33.94
C SER A 212 0.53 6.74 35.16
N LYS A 213 1.07 6.89 36.38
CA LYS A 213 0.30 6.90 37.63
C LYS A 213 -0.26 8.27 37.98
N VAL A 214 0.29 9.33 37.38
CA VAL A 214 -0.09 10.74 37.66
C VAL A 214 -0.87 11.33 36.47
N ILE A 215 -0.45 10.98 35.26
CA ILE A 215 -1.05 11.42 34.01
C ILE A 215 -2.04 10.34 33.59
N LYS A 216 -3.33 10.65 33.65
CA LYS A 216 -4.37 9.82 33.02
C LYS A 216 -4.21 9.91 31.51
N PHE A 217 -4.09 8.76 30.86
CA PHE A 217 -4.19 8.63 29.42
C PHE A 217 -5.52 7.96 29.05
N PRO A 218 -6.15 8.34 27.93
CA PRO A 218 -7.25 7.56 27.40
C PRO A 218 -6.76 6.13 27.12
N LEU A 219 -7.64 5.16 27.37
CA LEU A 219 -7.41 3.82 26.85
C LEU A 219 -7.49 3.88 25.33
N ALA A 220 -6.51 3.31 24.64
CA ALA A 220 -6.60 3.05 23.21
C ALA A 220 -6.88 1.57 23.01
N GLU A 221 -7.77 1.24 22.08
CA GLU A 221 -7.88 -0.11 21.56
C GLU A 221 -6.79 -0.31 20.52
N VAL A 222 -5.92 -1.27 20.75
CA VAL A 222 -4.86 -1.69 19.83
C VAL A 222 -5.34 -2.98 19.17
N TYR A 223 -5.52 -2.94 17.86
CA TYR A 223 -5.81 -4.09 17.03
C TYR A 223 -4.57 -4.46 16.24
N ILE A 224 -4.19 -5.73 16.26
CA ILE A 224 -3.07 -6.26 15.49
C ILE A 224 -3.62 -7.36 14.58
N ALA A 225 -3.21 -7.36 13.33
CA ALA A 225 -3.39 -8.46 12.40
C ALA A 225 -2.08 -8.82 11.69
N ASP A 226 -1.86 -10.11 11.47
CA ASP A 226 -0.81 -10.66 10.63
C ASP A 226 -1.46 -11.51 9.53
N TYR A 227 -1.46 -10.98 8.31
CA TYR A 227 -2.23 -11.53 7.21
C TYR A 227 -1.51 -12.67 6.48
N GLY A 228 -2.29 -13.66 6.02
CA GLY A 228 -1.77 -14.80 5.25
C GLY A 228 -1.13 -15.89 6.11
N LYS A 229 -1.18 -15.76 7.44
CA LYS A 229 -0.58 -16.69 8.41
C LYS A 229 -1.58 -17.04 9.49
N GLU A 230 -1.52 -18.27 10.00
CA GLU A 230 -2.38 -18.68 11.13
C GLU A 230 -1.88 -18.11 12.47
N LYS A 231 -0.56 -17.87 12.56
CA LYS A 231 0.13 -17.30 13.72
C LYS A 231 1.31 -16.45 13.24
N PRO A 232 1.69 -15.40 13.99
CA PRO A 232 2.89 -14.62 13.67
C PRO A 232 4.16 -15.46 13.82
N SER A 233 5.12 -15.24 12.93
CA SER A 233 6.45 -15.83 13.03
C SER A 233 7.30 -15.14 14.10
N GLU A 234 8.46 -15.71 14.45
CA GLU A 234 9.40 -15.08 15.38
C GLU A 234 9.85 -13.69 14.90
N GLY A 235 10.04 -13.52 13.58
CA GLY A 235 10.36 -12.23 12.97
C GLY A 235 9.23 -11.22 13.11
N ASP A 236 7.99 -11.65 12.86
CA ASP A 236 6.80 -10.80 13.02
C ASP A 236 6.64 -10.32 14.48
N ILE A 237 6.88 -11.21 15.44
CA ILE A 237 6.86 -10.90 16.87
C ILE A 237 7.97 -9.89 17.24
N ALA A 238 9.17 -10.01 16.66
CA ALA A 238 10.26 -9.06 16.90
C ALA A 238 9.92 -7.65 16.37
N GLU A 239 9.32 -7.57 15.18
CA GLU A 239 8.87 -6.30 14.59
C GLU A 239 7.79 -5.63 15.42
N LEU A 240 6.80 -6.39 15.90
CA LEU A 240 5.78 -5.86 16.80
C LEU A 240 6.36 -5.38 18.13
N LYS A 241 7.35 -6.09 18.70
CA LYS A 241 8.03 -5.65 19.93
C LYS A 241 8.76 -4.32 19.74
N ALA A 242 9.47 -4.15 18.63
CA ALA A 242 10.15 -2.89 18.32
C ALA A 242 9.15 -1.74 18.16
N LEU A 243 8.04 -1.97 17.46
CA LEU A 243 6.95 -0.98 17.36
C LEU A 243 6.38 -0.61 18.75
N PHE A 244 6.19 -1.60 19.62
CA PHE A 244 5.63 -1.40 20.95
C PHE A 244 6.56 -0.62 21.89
N GLU A 245 7.87 -0.78 21.72
CA GLU A 245 8.88 0.01 22.42
C GLU A 245 8.76 1.49 22.04
N GLU A 246 8.62 1.80 20.76
CA GLU A 246 8.45 3.17 20.28
C GLU A 246 7.14 3.83 20.71
N LEU A 247 6.11 3.01 20.86
CA LEU A 247 4.80 3.41 21.39
C LEU A 247 4.75 3.44 22.92
N GLY A 248 5.80 3.00 23.61
CA GLY A 248 5.85 2.98 25.09
C GLY A 248 4.89 1.99 25.74
N ILE A 249 4.50 0.92 25.02
CA ILE A 249 3.54 -0.11 25.47
C ILE A 249 4.14 -1.52 25.50
N SER A 250 5.47 -1.65 25.60
CA SER A 250 6.17 -2.95 25.60
C SER A 250 5.63 -3.94 26.65
N CYS A 251 5.24 -3.47 27.82
CA CYS A 251 4.68 -4.32 28.88
C CYS A 251 3.36 -5.00 28.47
N SER A 252 2.59 -4.38 27.57
CA SER A 252 1.34 -4.98 27.07
C SER A 252 1.58 -6.20 26.19
N PHE A 253 2.81 -6.41 25.70
CA PHE A 253 3.12 -7.51 24.79
C PHE A 253 3.15 -8.89 25.47
N GLU A 254 3.49 -8.96 26.76
CA GLU A 254 3.62 -10.23 27.50
C GLU A 254 2.30 -10.98 27.67
N GLU A 255 1.18 -10.25 27.56
CA GLU A 255 -0.17 -10.79 27.77
C GLU A 255 -0.93 -11.05 26.45
N ILE A 256 -0.27 -10.90 25.30
CA ILE A 256 -0.93 -11.02 24.00
C ILE A 256 -1.08 -12.48 23.58
N GLU A 257 -2.33 -12.89 23.37
CA GLU A 257 -2.67 -14.13 22.68
C GLU A 257 -3.25 -13.84 21.30
N PHE A 258 -2.68 -14.45 20.27
CA PHE A 258 -3.18 -14.36 18.89
C PHE A 258 -4.24 -15.43 18.63
N LYS A 259 -5.35 -14.99 18.04
CA LYS A 259 -6.42 -15.85 17.51
C LYS A 259 -6.26 -15.95 15.99
N THR A 260 -6.76 -17.03 15.41
CA THR A 260 -6.78 -17.22 13.95
C THR A 260 -8.20 -17.02 13.42
N GLN A 261 -8.32 -16.35 12.29
CA GLN A 261 -9.57 -16.27 11.54
C GLN A 261 -9.31 -16.55 10.06
N THR A 262 -10.24 -17.26 9.41
CA THR A 262 -10.24 -17.47 7.97
C THR A 262 -11.30 -16.60 7.31
N THR A 263 -10.95 -15.99 6.19
CA THR A 263 -11.82 -15.11 5.41
C THR A 263 -11.87 -15.57 3.97
N ASN A 264 -12.95 -15.17 3.28
CA ASN A 264 -13.10 -15.39 1.84
C ASN A 264 -12.27 -14.33 1.06
N ALA A 265 -10.96 -14.50 1.07
CA ALA A 265 -10.00 -13.62 0.41
C ALA A 265 -8.96 -14.45 -0.36
N PRO A 266 -8.50 -13.98 -1.53
CA PRO A 266 -7.64 -14.78 -2.39
C PRO A 266 -6.27 -15.03 -1.74
N VAL A 267 -5.78 -16.25 -1.90
CA VAL A 267 -4.44 -16.67 -1.49
C VAL A 267 -3.58 -16.83 -2.74
N GLY A 268 -2.48 -16.08 -2.81
CA GLY A 268 -1.59 -16.10 -3.96
C GLY A 268 -0.83 -17.42 -4.14
N ALA A 269 -0.47 -17.71 -5.39
CA ALA A 269 0.50 -18.74 -5.76
C ALA A 269 1.90 -18.45 -5.17
N VAL A 270 2.20 -17.16 -4.97
CA VAL A 270 3.32 -16.65 -4.18
C VAL A 270 2.78 -15.80 -3.03
N ASP A 271 3.57 -15.58 -1.99
CA ASP A 271 3.17 -14.71 -0.88
C ASP A 271 3.19 -13.24 -1.33
N PRO A 272 2.03 -12.55 -1.37
CA PRO A 272 1.97 -11.17 -1.85
C PRO A 272 2.63 -10.17 -0.89
N TYR A 273 2.93 -10.55 0.37
CA TYR A 273 3.57 -9.66 1.33
C TYR A 273 5.10 -9.67 1.25
N SER A 274 5.68 -10.69 0.64
CA SER A 274 7.12 -10.78 0.35
C SER A 274 7.45 -10.63 -1.14
N PHE A 275 6.45 -10.58 -2.01
CA PHE A 275 6.62 -10.33 -3.43
C PHE A 275 6.94 -8.85 -3.70
N ASP A 276 8.06 -8.61 -4.38
CA ASP A 276 8.49 -7.26 -4.75
C ASP A 276 7.76 -6.79 -6.02
N PHE A 277 6.62 -6.11 -5.83
CA PHE A 277 5.86 -5.53 -6.93
C PHE A 277 6.60 -4.41 -7.65
N LYS A 278 7.52 -3.70 -6.98
CA LYS A 278 8.29 -2.60 -7.56
C LYS A 278 9.29 -3.14 -8.57
N GLU A 279 10.10 -4.11 -8.15
CA GLU A 279 11.07 -4.76 -9.02
C GLU A 279 10.37 -5.51 -10.16
N ALA A 280 9.27 -6.23 -9.88
CA ALA A 280 8.51 -6.91 -10.93
C ALA A 280 8.03 -5.92 -12.00
N LEU A 281 7.47 -4.79 -11.60
CA LEU A 281 6.97 -3.77 -12.53
C LEU A 281 8.09 -3.10 -13.31
N GLN A 282 9.24 -2.85 -12.67
CA GLN A 282 10.43 -2.34 -13.32
C GLN A 282 10.93 -3.29 -14.41
N VAL A 283 11.02 -4.60 -14.11
CA VAL A 283 11.43 -5.63 -15.06
C VAL A 283 10.46 -5.71 -16.23
N GLU A 284 9.14 -5.73 -16.00
CA GLU A 284 8.18 -5.85 -17.10
C GLU A 284 8.10 -4.61 -17.99
N LEU A 285 8.05 -3.40 -17.40
CA LEU A 285 8.03 -2.17 -18.18
C LEU A 285 9.35 -1.99 -18.96
N GLY A 286 10.48 -2.35 -18.35
CA GLY A 286 11.78 -2.39 -18.99
C GLY A 286 11.80 -3.33 -20.19
N TRP A 287 11.37 -4.57 -20.02
CA TRP A 287 11.30 -5.56 -21.09
C TRP A 287 10.37 -5.14 -22.24
N LEU A 288 9.17 -4.62 -21.92
CA LEU A 288 8.24 -4.11 -22.92
C LEU A 288 8.86 -2.98 -23.75
N ARG A 289 9.60 -2.08 -23.10
CA ARG A 289 10.27 -0.97 -23.78
C ARG A 289 11.44 -1.43 -24.64
N GLU A 290 12.31 -2.29 -24.11
CA GLU A 290 13.49 -2.83 -24.82
C GLU A 290 13.10 -3.55 -26.11
N ASN A 291 11.94 -4.20 -26.12
CA ASN A 291 11.40 -4.89 -27.30
C ASN A 291 10.51 -3.99 -28.18
N GLY A 292 10.47 -2.68 -27.93
CA GLY A 292 9.74 -1.71 -28.75
C GLY A 292 8.21 -1.77 -28.62
N ILE A 293 7.69 -2.54 -27.65
CA ILE A 293 6.25 -2.71 -27.43
C ILE A 293 5.65 -1.46 -26.79
N ILE A 294 6.39 -0.76 -25.93
CA ILE A 294 6.00 0.55 -25.38
C ILE A 294 7.10 1.58 -25.60
N LYS A 295 6.72 2.83 -25.83
CA LYS A 295 7.62 4.00 -25.87
C LYS A 295 7.37 4.86 -24.64
N ILE A 296 8.22 4.69 -23.64
CA ILE A 296 8.17 5.36 -22.34
C ILE A 296 9.59 5.72 -21.90
N SER A 297 9.74 6.82 -21.16
CA SER A 297 11.04 7.27 -20.63
C SER A 297 11.49 6.46 -19.41
N ASP A 298 12.79 6.45 -19.11
CA ASP A 298 13.30 5.86 -17.86
C ASP A 298 12.71 6.57 -16.64
N GLU A 299 12.62 7.90 -16.70
CA GLU A 299 12.09 8.73 -15.62
C GLU A 299 10.61 8.40 -15.32
N ASP A 300 9.82 8.08 -16.35
CA ASP A 300 8.44 7.65 -16.18
C ASP A 300 8.34 6.25 -15.56
N ILE A 301 9.21 5.31 -15.93
CA ILE A 301 9.25 3.98 -15.29
C ILE A 301 9.62 4.12 -13.82
N GLU A 302 10.66 4.90 -13.50
CA GLU A 302 11.09 5.14 -12.12
C GLU A 302 9.95 5.74 -11.28
N ALA A 303 9.26 6.76 -11.80
CA ALA A 303 8.13 7.38 -11.10
C ALA A 303 6.93 6.45 -10.91
N ILE A 304 6.65 5.54 -11.86
CA ILE A 304 5.62 4.51 -11.73
C ILE A 304 6.00 3.51 -10.64
N VAL A 305 7.25 3.05 -10.65
CA VAL A 305 7.77 2.05 -9.71
C VAL A 305 7.82 2.60 -8.27
N GLU A 306 8.11 3.90 -8.11
CA GLU A 306 8.13 4.56 -6.80
C GLU A 306 6.81 4.40 -6.04
N VAL A 307 5.68 4.54 -6.74
CA VAL A 307 4.32 4.45 -6.20
C VAL A 307 3.70 3.05 -6.31
N ALA A 308 4.43 2.06 -6.83
CA ALA A 308 3.93 0.72 -7.03
C ALA A 308 3.89 -0.08 -5.74
N GLU A 309 2.70 -0.51 -5.35
CA GLU A 309 2.48 -1.31 -4.16
C GLU A 309 1.43 -2.40 -4.41
N LYS A 310 1.47 -3.44 -3.59
CA LYS A 310 0.44 -4.49 -3.57
C LYS A 310 -0.95 -3.87 -3.42
N GLY A 311 -1.88 -4.23 -4.30
CA GLY A 311 -3.25 -3.74 -4.22
C GLY A 311 -3.50 -2.44 -4.98
N LYS A 312 -2.47 -1.80 -5.52
CA LYS A 312 -2.60 -0.64 -6.43
C LYS A 312 -3.01 -1.10 -7.82
N ALA A 313 -4.20 -1.71 -7.89
CA ALA A 313 -4.77 -2.31 -9.07
C ALA A 313 -6.28 -2.15 -9.12
N GLY A 314 -6.86 -2.40 -10.29
CA GLY A 314 -8.30 -2.29 -10.50
C GLY A 314 -8.79 -0.84 -10.51
N HIS A 315 -10.10 -0.67 -10.54
CA HIS A 315 -10.71 0.61 -10.88
C HIS A 315 -10.41 1.74 -9.89
N ASN A 316 -10.25 1.41 -8.60
CA ASN A 316 -10.08 2.41 -7.54
C ASN A 316 -8.62 2.82 -7.33
N SER A 317 -7.65 1.93 -7.58
CA SER A 317 -6.28 2.14 -7.08
C SER A 317 -5.19 1.88 -8.13
N HIS A 318 -5.52 1.59 -9.39
CA HIS A 318 -4.52 1.51 -10.46
C HIS A 318 -3.73 2.82 -10.56
N ILE A 319 -2.47 2.69 -10.95
CA ILE A 319 -1.53 3.81 -11.12
C ILE A 319 -1.78 4.45 -12.48
N GLY A 320 -1.80 5.78 -12.54
CA GLY A 320 -1.90 6.51 -13.79
C GLY A 320 -1.35 7.91 -13.69
N TRP A 321 -1.27 8.59 -14.83
CA TRP A 321 -0.86 9.99 -14.92
C TRP A 321 -2.05 10.89 -14.57
N TYR A 322 -2.16 11.21 -13.28
CA TYR A 322 -3.28 11.95 -12.71
C TYR A 322 -2.83 13.22 -12.03
N LYS A 323 -3.78 14.13 -11.83
CA LYS A 323 -3.54 15.38 -11.13
C LYS A 323 -3.60 15.10 -9.62
N LYS A 324 -2.60 15.54 -8.85
CA LYS A 324 -2.58 15.50 -7.38
C LYS A 324 -2.10 16.85 -6.88
N GLY A 325 -2.94 17.56 -6.13
CA GLY A 325 -2.60 18.89 -5.61
C GLY A 325 -2.33 19.92 -6.71
N GLY A 326 -3.00 19.83 -7.86
CA GLY A 326 -2.80 20.79 -8.95
C GLY A 326 -1.81 20.36 -10.04
N VAL A 327 -0.96 19.35 -9.79
CA VAL A 327 0.14 18.95 -10.68
C VAL A 327 -0.09 17.52 -11.19
N TYR A 328 0.22 17.27 -12.46
CA TYR A 328 0.16 15.92 -13.01
C TYR A 328 1.41 15.11 -12.64
N MET A 329 1.19 13.90 -12.13
CA MET A 329 2.23 12.95 -11.75
C MET A 329 1.69 11.51 -11.79
N TRP A 330 2.57 10.51 -11.74
CA TRP A 330 2.18 9.11 -11.60
C TRP A 330 1.73 8.85 -10.16
N VAL A 331 0.45 8.55 -9.98
CA VAL A 331 -0.13 8.26 -8.66
C VAL A 331 -1.23 7.21 -8.78
N PRO A 332 -1.52 6.47 -7.71
CA PRO A 332 -2.75 5.69 -7.58
C PRO A 332 -3.99 6.56 -7.80
N TYR A 333 -5.00 6.01 -8.48
CA TYR A 333 -6.20 6.76 -8.83
C TYR A 333 -6.94 7.32 -7.61
N ASP A 334 -7.04 6.56 -6.53
CA ASP A 334 -7.64 6.96 -5.25
C ASP A 334 -6.94 8.13 -4.55
N GLU A 335 -5.68 8.39 -4.90
CA GLU A 335 -4.90 9.52 -4.38
C GLU A 335 -4.94 10.76 -5.29
N SER A 336 -5.63 10.68 -6.42
CA SER A 336 -5.75 11.78 -7.38
C SER A 336 -6.74 12.86 -6.93
N ASP A 337 -6.78 13.97 -7.67
CA ASP A 337 -7.74 15.04 -7.49
C ASP A 337 -9.14 14.56 -7.93
N ASN A 338 -10.03 14.30 -6.96
CA ASN A 338 -11.45 13.92 -7.15
C ASN A 338 -11.68 12.55 -7.82
N PRO A 339 -11.26 11.44 -7.21
CA PRO A 339 -11.48 10.11 -7.75
C PRO A 339 -12.95 9.68 -7.66
N ALA A 340 -13.44 9.02 -8.70
CA ALA A 340 -14.76 8.42 -8.73
C ALA A 340 -14.69 6.96 -8.22
N LEU A 341 -14.65 6.80 -6.90
CA LEU A 341 -14.46 5.49 -6.27
C LEU A 341 -15.73 4.63 -6.30
N LEU A 342 -15.55 3.37 -6.68
CA LEU A 342 -16.61 2.35 -6.67
C LEU A 342 -16.71 1.66 -5.31
N ARG A 343 -17.91 1.18 -4.99
CA ARG A 343 -18.22 0.52 -3.70
C ARG A 343 -18.79 -0.89 -3.82
N CYS A 344 -18.82 -1.45 -5.02
CA CYS A 344 -19.27 -2.83 -5.24
C CYS A 344 -18.09 -3.79 -5.33
N VAL A 345 -18.31 -5.04 -4.94
CA VAL A 345 -17.36 -6.15 -5.07
C VAL A 345 -17.79 -6.99 -6.27
N GLY A 346 -16.88 -7.19 -7.21
CA GLY A 346 -17.06 -8.01 -8.39
C GLY A 346 -16.65 -9.46 -8.14
N GLU A 347 -16.98 -10.32 -9.10
CA GLU A 347 -16.56 -11.72 -9.07
C GLU A 347 -15.03 -11.83 -9.24
N PRO A 348 -14.36 -12.73 -8.51
CA PRO A 348 -12.98 -13.05 -8.77
C PRO A 348 -12.83 -13.76 -10.12
N PHE A 349 -11.66 -13.62 -10.73
CA PHE A 349 -11.33 -14.33 -11.97
C PHE A 349 -10.13 -15.26 -11.75
N GLU A 350 -10.08 -16.34 -12.51
CA GLU A 350 -8.96 -17.27 -12.52
C GLU A 350 -7.95 -16.85 -13.60
N LEU A 351 -6.68 -16.70 -13.23
CA LEU A 351 -5.61 -16.41 -14.17
C LEU A 351 -4.96 -17.71 -14.64
N LYS A 352 -5.07 -18.02 -15.94
CA LYS A 352 -4.35 -19.13 -16.58
C LYS A 352 -3.04 -18.61 -17.16
N LEU A 353 -1.92 -19.23 -16.77
CA LEU A 353 -0.61 -18.89 -17.30
C LEU A 353 -0.24 -19.78 -18.49
N PRO A 354 0.44 -19.25 -19.53
CA PRO A 354 1.01 -20.07 -20.60
C PRO A 354 2.11 -21.00 -20.09
N GLU A 355 2.55 -21.97 -20.89
CA GLU A 355 3.52 -22.98 -20.43
C GLU A 355 4.96 -22.47 -20.30
N GLY A 356 5.36 -21.44 -21.07
CA GLY A 356 6.74 -20.96 -21.14
C GLY A 356 6.91 -19.44 -21.06
N LYS A 357 8.14 -18.98 -21.26
CA LYS A 357 8.50 -17.56 -21.40
C LYS A 357 8.14 -17.06 -22.79
N VAL A 358 7.83 -15.77 -22.93
CA VAL A 358 7.48 -15.16 -24.22
C VAL A 358 8.62 -15.35 -25.22
N GLU A 359 8.28 -15.84 -26.41
CA GLU A 359 9.20 -15.88 -27.55
C GLU A 359 8.64 -15.00 -28.66
N LEU A 360 9.24 -13.83 -28.85
CA LEU A 360 8.87 -12.91 -29.92
C LEU A 360 9.26 -13.49 -31.29
N PRO A 361 8.49 -13.19 -32.35
CA PRO A 361 8.88 -13.56 -33.70
C PRO A 361 10.25 -12.98 -34.05
N GLN A 362 11.18 -13.82 -34.52
CA GLN A 362 12.43 -13.31 -35.07
C GLN A 362 12.15 -12.56 -36.37
N SER A 363 12.57 -11.30 -36.46
CA SER A 363 12.64 -10.62 -37.75
C SER A 363 13.68 -11.34 -38.61
N THR A 364 13.25 -12.12 -39.59
CA THR A 364 14.16 -12.57 -40.64
C THR A 364 14.67 -11.32 -41.36
N PRO A 365 16.00 -11.10 -41.47
CA PRO A 365 16.49 -10.09 -42.39
C PRO A 365 16.04 -10.50 -43.78
N GLN A 366 15.16 -9.70 -44.39
CA GLN A 366 14.99 -9.71 -45.84
C GLN A 366 16.30 -9.25 -46.44
N ASN A 367 17.26 -10.17 -46.58
CA ASN A 367 18.23 -10.08 -47.64
C ASN A 367 17.43 -10.17 -48.93
N GLU A 368 17.18 -9.01 -49.55
CA GLU A 368 16.77 -8.92 -50.95
C GLU A 368 17.83 -9.66 -51.78
N GLY A 369 17.57 -10.93 -52.03
CA GLY A 369 18.32 -11.75 -52.95
C GLY A 369 18.15 -11.20 -54.36
N ILE A 370 19.15 -10.46 -54.82
CA ILE A 370 19.36 -10.24 -56.25
C ILE A 370 19.82 -11.59 -56.82
N CYS A 371 18.87 -12.35 -57.36
CA CYS A 371 19.15 -13.46 -58.26
C CYS A 371 19.28 -12.89 -59.67
N GLY A 372 20.51 -12.85 -60.19
CA GLY A 372 20.78 -12.53 -61.58
C GLY A 372 22.10 -13.18 -62.04
N PRO A 373 22.10 -14.06 -63.07
CA PRO A 373 23.33 -14.60 -63.62
C PRO A 373 23.90 -13.56 -64.59
N GLY A 374 24.87 -12.77 -64.13
CA GLY A 374 25.44 -11.70 -64.94
C GLY A 374 26.83 -11.30 -64.51
N LEU A 375 27.83 -11.72 -65.28
CA LEU A 375 29.12 -11.04 -65.49
C LEU A 375 29.99 -10.78 -64.25
N ILE A 376 30.86 -11.75 -63.92
CA ILE A 376 32.21 -11.42 -63.45
C ILE A 376 33.19 -12.03 -64.47
N LEU A 377 33.44 -11.27 -65.53
CA LEU A 377 34.58 -11.46 -66.41
C LEU A 377 35.56 -10.32 -66.11
N GLY A 378 36.81 -10.67 -65.83
CA GLY A 378 37.91 -9.72 -65.89
C GLY A 378 38.43 -9.26 -64.54
N LEU A 379 39.45 -9.97 -64.06
CA LEU A 379 40.80 -9.46 -63.79
C LEU A 379 41.44 -10.40 -62.79
N LEU A 380 42.48 -11.13 -63.22
CA LEU A 380 43.71 -11.36 -62.46
C LEU A 380 44.70 -12.15 -63.36
N LEU A 381 45.66 -11.38 -63.86
CA LEU A 381 47.09 -11.73 -64.00
C LEU A 381 47.53 -12.67 -65.14
N MET A 382 47.67 -12.07 -66.33
CA MET A 382 48.85 -12.28 -67.17
C MET A 382 50.08 -11.70 -66.47
N ALA A 383 50.86 -12.55 -65.81
CA ALA A 383 52.24 -12.28 -65.44
C ALA A 383 53.06 -13.57 -65.50
N ARG A 384 53.14 -14.17 -66.70
CA ARG A 384 54.24 -15.04 -67.09
C ARG A 384 54.72 -14.57 -68.46
N ILE A 385 56.04 -14.46 -68.60
CA ILE A 385 56.83 -14.27 -69.83
C ILE A 385 57.38 -12.85 -70.02
N PHE A 386 58.50 -12.59 -69.33
CA PHE A 386 59.78 -12.20 -69.96
C PHE A 386 60.80 -13.19 -69.37
N ARG A 387 61.27 -14.26 -70.07
CA ARG A 387 62.44 -14.31 -70.99
C ARG A 387 63.52 -13.32 -70.52
N LYS A 388 64.70 -13.74 -70.05
CA LYS A 388 65.67 -14.67 -70.66
C LYS A 388 66.69 -15.10 -69.61
#